data_AF-A0A2W5LSV2-F1
#
_entry.id   AF-A0A2W5LSV2-F1
#
_cell.length_a   1.000
_cell.length_b   1.000
_cell.length_c   1.000
_cell.angle_alpha   90.00
_cell.angle_beta   90.00
_cell.angle_gamma   90.00
#
_symmetry.space_group_name_H-M   'P 1'
#
loop_
_entity.id
_entity.type
_entity.pdbx_description
1 polymer ?
#
loop_
_entity_poly.entity_id
_entity_poly.type
_entity_poly.pdbx_seq_one_letter_code
_entity_poly.pdbx_strand_id
1 'polypeptide(L)'
;MPPVLDLRRWRFVPLALLLLGLAACFGGARNEELVRSEDVPTEFDVVLLAEKDDQFDFTGVPLTAEALRDAMRYRKDESLPLRSVLLKRGEKQKVTDTHILSLMRVAQELGFRAWVQQKGEIGEIRAQARPQ
;
A
#
# COMPACT_ATOMS: atom_id res chain seq x y z
N MET A 1 33.99 55.56 2.70
CA MET A 1 33.29 54.93 3.85
C MET A 1 32.23 53.98 3.30
N PRO A 2 32.45 52.64 3.27
CA PRO A 2 31.37 51.70 3.01
C PRO A 2 30.65 51.31 4.33
N PRO A 3 29.33 51.05 4.31
CA PRO A 3 28.57 50.69 5.50
C PRO A 3 28.84 49.24 5.93
N VAL A 4 28.99 49.05 7.24
CA VAL A 4 29.14 47.74 7.88
C VAL A 4 27.75 47.14 8.05
N LEU A 5 27.44 46.09 7.30
CA LEU A 5 26.20 45.33 7.41
C LEU A 5 26.25 44.46 8.67
N ASP A 6 25.29 44.72 9.56
CA ASP A 6 25.14 44.13 10.88
C ASP A 6 24.81 42.63 10.81
N LEU A 7 25.82 41.78 11.06
CA LEU A 7 25.80 40.33 10.87
C LEU A 7 25.05 39.56 11.97
N ARG A 8 24.30 40.24 12.84
CA ARG A 8 23.74 39.66 14.07
C ARG A 8 22.33 39.09 13.93
N ARG A 9 21.65 39.31 12.80
CA ARG A 9 20.21 39.02 12.64
C ARG A 9 19.89 37.76 11.82
N TRP A 10 20.90 37.05 11.31
CA TRP A 10 20.71 35.92 10.38
C TRP A 10 20.91 34.53 11.00
N ARG A 11 20.95 34.42 12.34
CA ARG A 11 21.22 33.15 13.02
C ARG A 11 20.08 32.12 12.97
N PHE A 12 18.91 32.51 12.48
CA PHE A 12 17.72 31.66 12.36
C PHE A 12 17.36 31.25 10.92
N VAL A 13 18.04 31.82 9.92
CA VAL A 13 17.86 31.47 8.50
C VAL A 13 18.22 30.00 8.18
N PRO A 14 19.32 29.42 8.71
CA PRO A 14 19.67 28.05 8.32
C PRO A 14 18.73 27.00 8.92
N LEU A 15 18.11 27.26 10.07
CA LEU A 15 17.15 26.34 10.71
C LEU A 15 15.81 26.29 9.96
N ALA A 16 15.35 27.45 9.46
CA ALA A 16 14.13 27.54 8.66
C ALA A 16 14.27 26.83 7.31
N LEU A 17 15.45 26.90 6.67
CA LEU A 17 15.72 26.20 5.41
C LEU A 17 15.74 24.67 5.57
N LEU A 18 16.23 24.17 6.70
CA LEU A 18 16.29 22.73 6.96
C LEU A 18 14.89 22.13 7.14
N LEU A 19 13.98 22.83 7.83
CA LEU A 19 12.59 22.40 8.03
C LEU A 19 11.78 22.37 6.72
N LEU A 20 12.05 23.28 5.77
CA LEU A 20 11.42 23.25 4.44
C LEU A 20 11.89 22.06 3.59
N GLY A 21 13.14 21.60 3.75
CA GLY A 21 13.63 20.41 3.05
C GLY A 21 12.93 19.12 3.48
N LEU A 22 12.58 18.99 4.76
CA LEU A 22 11.89 17.80 5.29
C LEU A 22 10.43 17.69 4.83
N ALA A 23 9.76 18.81 4.52
CA ALA A 23 8.38 18.79 4.02
C ALA A 23 8.26 18.18 2.61
N ALA A 24 9.34 18.20 1.81
CA ALA A 24 9.34 17.67 0.45
C ALA A 24 9.49 16.13 0.37
N CYS A 25 9.98 15.47 1.43
CA CYS A 25 10.15 14.00 1.44
C CYS A 25 8.90 13.24 1.88
N PHE A 26 7.86 13.91 2.40
CA PHE A 26 6.70 13.25 3.02
C PHE A 26 5.37 13.42 2.26
N GLY A 27 5.40 13.97 1.03
CA GLY A 27 4.19 14.42 0.31
C GLY A 27 3.80 13.64 -0.95
N GLY A 28 4.32 12.43 -1.16
CA GLY A 28 4.00 11.62 -2.33
C GLY A 28 2.95 10.55 -2.03
N ALA A 29 1.66 10.92 -1.92
CA ALA A 29 0.59 9.93 -1.93
C ALA A 29 0.58 9.24 -3.30
N ARG A 30 1.15 8.03 -3.38
CA ARG A 30 0.94 7.13 -4.52
C ARG A 30 -0.53 6.77 -4.52
N ASN A 31 -1.26 7.24 -5.53
CA ASN A 31 -2.63 6.80 -5.74
C ASN A 31 -2.60 5.38 -6.33
N GLU A 32 -3.24 4.45 -5.64
CA GLU A 32 -3.56 3.14 -6.19
C GLU A 32 -4.72 3.29 -7.17
N GLU A 33 -4.61 2.63 -8.32
CA GLU A 33 -5.72 2.56 -9.26
C GLU A 33 -6.25 1.13 -9.30
N LEU A 34 -7.57 1.02 -9.17
CA LEU A 34 -8.29 -0.20 -9.48
C LEU A 34 -8.49 -0.25 -10.99
N VAL A 35 -7.60 -0.97 -11.66
CA VAL A 35 -7.70 -1.15 -13.10
C VAL A 35 -8.65 -2.30 -13.36
N ARG A 36 -9.76 -2.02 -14.05
CA ARG A 36 -10.62 -3.09 -14.60
C ARG A 36 -9.76 -3.87 -15.58
N SER A 37 -9.37 -5.09 -15.20
CA SER A 37 -8.50 -5.92 -16.03
C SER A 37 -9.36 -6.83 -16.90
N GLU A 38 -8.99 -6.96 -18.17
CA GLU A 38 -9.61 -7.92 -19.09
C GLU A 38 -9.10 -9.34 -18.86
N ASP A 39 -7.94 -9.49 -18.20
CA ASP A 39 -7.28 -10.76 -17.88
C ASP A 39 -7.43 -11.11 -16.39
N VAL A 40 -8.68 -11.23 -15.92
CA VAL A 40 -8.96 -11.70 -14.55
C VAL A 40 -8.74 -13.22 -14.48
N PRO A 41 -7.92 -13.73 -13.54
CA PRO A 41 -7.77 -15.16 -13.34
C PRO A 41 -9.10 -15.87 -13.06
N THR A 42 -9.29 -17.07 -13.62
CA THR A 42 -10.47 -17.91 -13.34
C THR A 42 -10.48 -18.38 -11.88
N GLU A 43 -9.31 -18.64 -11.32
CA GLU A 43 -9.11 -19.05 -9.93
C GLU A 43 -7.99 -18.22 -9.31
N PHE A 44 -8.08 -18.02 -7.99
CA PHE A 44 -7.11 -17.28 -7.20
C PHE A 44 -6.42 -18.23 -6.22
N ASP A 45 -5.11 -18.12 -6.09
CA ASP A 45 -4.33 -18.98 -5.18
C ASP A 45 -4.68 -18.74 -3.70
N VAL A 46 -5.06 -17.49 -3.39
CA VAL A 46 -5.47 -17.06 -2.05
C VAL A 46 -6.66 -16.12 -2.17
N VAL A 47 -7.65 -16.31 -1.29
CA VAL A 47 -8.77 -15.39 -1.11
C VAL A 47 -8.74 -14.86 0.33
N LEU A 48 -8.74 -13.54 0.45
CA LEU A 48 -8.78 -12.80 1.71
C LEU A 48 -10.14 -12.11 1.84
N LEU A 49 -10.63 -12.00 3.08
CA LEU A 49 -11.80 -11.20 3.39
C LEU A 49 -11.36 -9.96 4.19
N ALA A 50 -11.93 -8.80 3.86
CA ALA A 50 -11.71 -7.60 4.66
C ALA A 50 -12.34 -7.76 6.06
N GLU A 51 -11.57 -7.46 7.09
CA GLU A 51 -12.00 -7.47 8.50
C GLU A 51 -11.81 -6.08 9.11
N LYS A 52 -12.42 -5.85 10.28
CA LYS A 52 -12.26 -4.61 11.05
C LYS A 52 -10.79 -4.33 11.36
N ASP A 53 -10.53 -3.07 11.71
CA ASP A 53 -9.21 -2.61 12.16
C ASP A 53 -8.09 -2.83 11.11
N ASP A 54 -8.46 -2.71 9.84
CA ASP A 54 -7.58 -2.87 8.67
C ASP A 54 -6.89 -4.25 8.61
N GLN A 55 -7.60 -5.28 9.09
CA GLN A 55 -7.14 -6.67 9.10
C GLN A 55 -7.70 -7.46 7.91
N PHE A 56 -7.07 -8.60 7.65
CA PHE A 56 -7.44 -9.54 6.62
C PHE A 56 -7.79 -10.86 7.27
N ASP A 57 -9.01 -11.32 7.10
CA ASP A 57 -9.33 -12.70 7.42
C ASP A 57 -8.73 -13.60 6.34
N PHE A 58 -7.75 -14.39 6.78
CA PHE A 58 -7.13 -15.47 6.03
C PHE A 58 -7.55 -16.79 6.66
N THR A 59 -8.43 -17.53 5.97
CA THR A 59 -8.90 -18.87 6.39
C THR A 59 -9.58 -18.91 7.77
N GLY A 60 -10.33 -17.86 8.13
CA GLY A 60 -11.01 -17.70 9.41
C GLY A 60 -10.16 -17.06 10.50
N VAL A 61 -8.93 -16.66 10.17
CA VAL A 61 -7.99 -16.05 11.12
C VAL A 61 -7.76 -14.59 10.72
N PRO A 62 -8.13 -13.62 11.56
CA PRO A 62 -7.87 -12.21 11.29
C PRO A 62 -6.38 -11.90 11.47
N LEU A 63 -5.76 -11.38 10.43
CA LEU A 63 -4.35 -11.05 10.36
C LEU A 63 -4.16 -9.56 10.09
N THR A 64 -3.21 -8.94 10.78
CA THR A 64 -2.70 -7.62 10.40
C THR A 64 -1.97 -7.72 9.05
N ALA A 65 -1.73 -6.59 8.38
CA ALA A 65 -0.94 -6.56 7.14
C ALA A 65 0.46 -7.21 7.31
N GLU A 66 1.07 -7.03 8.48
CA GLU A 66 2.36 -7.63 8.83
C GLU A 66 2.27 -9.15 8.97
N ALA A 67 1.30 -9.64 9.75
CA ALA A 67 1.09 -11.08 9.91
C ALA A 67 0.68 -11.76 8.60
N LEU A 68 -0.11 -11.07 7.76
CA LEU A 68 -0.46 -11.51 6.42
C LEU A 68 0.79 -11.65 5.55
N ARG A 69 1.68 -10.66 5.55
CA ARG A 69 2.95 -10.72 4.81
C ARG A 69 3.77 -11.94 5.24
N ASP A 70 3.91 -12.15 6.53
CA ASP A 70 4.71 -13.26 7.05
C ASP A 70 4.06 -14.61 6.70
N ALA A 71 2.73 -14.73 6.75
CA ALA A 71 1.99 -15.90 6.29
C ALA A 71 2.17 -16.17 4.78
N MET A 72 2.13 -15.12 3.95
CA MET A 72 2.34 -15.25 2.51
C MET A 72 3.80 -15.59 2.17
N ARG A 73 4.77 -15.04 2.91
CA ARG A 73 6.17 -15.40 2.78
C ARG A 73 6.39 -16.87 3.12
N TYR A 74 5.86 -17.32 4.25
CA TYR A 74 5.92 -18.73 4.64
C TYR A 74 5.32 -19.64 3.57
N ARG A 75 4.14 -19.29 3.04
CA ARG A 75 3.51 -20.02 1.92
C ARG A 75 4.43 -20.14 0.69
N LYS A 76 5.12 -19.05 0.33
CA LYS A 76 6.08 -19.02 -0.78
C LYS A 76 7.30 -19.91 -0.50
N ASP A 77 7.81 -19.88 0.73
CA ASP A 77 8.96 -20.70 1.15
C ASP A 77 8.61 -22.20 1.12
N GLU A 78 7.38 -22.56 1.47
CA GLU A 78 6.81 -23.91 1.34
C GLU A 78 6.46 -24.29 -0.11
N SER A 79 6.85 -23.48 -1.10
CA SER A 79 6.59 -23.71 -2.53
C SER A 79 5.11 -23.85 -2.88
N LEU A 80 4.22 -23.30 -2.06
CA LEU A 80 2.79 -23.28 -2.32
C LEU A 80 2.45 -22.12 -3.31
N PRO A 81 1.41 -22.27 -4.16
CA PRO A 81 1.07 -21.25 -5.14
C PRO A 81 0.73 -19.89 -4.50
N LEU A 82 1.39 -18.83 -4.97
CA LEU A 82 1.17 -17.44 -4.56
C LEU A 82 1.42 -16.51 -5.75
N ARG A 83 0.61 -16.64 -6.81
CA ARG A 83 0.68 -15.76 -7.99
C ARG A 83 -0.43 -14.73 -8.00
N SER A 84 -1.57 -15.06 -7.39
CA SER A 84 -2.80 -14.28 -7.43
C SER A 84 -3.50 -14.31 -6.07
N VAL A 85 -3.77 -13.12 -5.53
CA VAL A 85 -4.46 -12.95 -4.26
C VAL A 85 -5.68 -12.06 -4.47
N LEU A 86 -6.86 -12.53 -4.07
CA LEU A 86 -8.11 -11.80 -4.20
C LEU A 86 -8.59 -11.31 -2.83
N LEU A 87 -8.80 -10.00 -2.71
CA LEU A 87 -9.48 -9.39 -1.57
C LEU A 87 -10.96 -9.20 -1.86
N LYS A 88 -11.80 -9.75 -1.00
CA LYS A 88 -13.26 -9.56 -1.04
C LYS A 88 -13.74 -8.79 0.19
N ARG A 89 -14.97 -8.30 0.09
CA ARG A 89 -15.73 -7.87 1.27
C ARG A 89 -15.88 -9.05 2.24
N GLY A 90 -15.60 -8.83 3.53
CA GLY A 90 -15.92 -9.79 4.58
C GLY A 90 -17.35 -9.65 5.08
N GLU A 91 -17.75 -10.51 6.01
CA GLU A 91 -19.13 -10.55 6.52
C GLU A 91 -19.56 -9.21 7.13
N LYS A 92 -18.68 -8.61 7.93
CA LYS A 92 -18.98 -7.43 8.75
C LYS A 92 -18.32 -6.16 8.24
N GLN A 93 -17.37 -6.27 7.31
CA GLN A 93 -16.53 -5.15 6.88
C GLN A 93 -16.40 -5.10 5.36
N LYS A 94 -16.58 -3.89 4.80
CA LYS A 94 -16.30 -3.63 3.39
C LYS A 94 -14.80 -3.44 3.17
N VAL A 95 -14.33 -3.72 1.96
CA VAL A 95 -12.97 -3.32 1.56
C VAL A 95 -12.84 -1.81 1.67
N THR A 96 -11.76 -1.35 2.33
CA THR A 96 -11.39 0.06 2.46
C THR A 96 -10.10 0.34 1.69
N ASP A 97 -9.79 1.61 1.47
CA ASP A 97 -8.56 2.03 0.81
C ASP A 97 -7.33 1.57 1.61
N THR A 98 -7.40 1.55 2.95
CA THR A 98 -6.31 1.03 3.79
C THR A 98 -6.04 -0.46 3.53
N HIS A 99 -7.08 -1.26 3.30
CA HIS A 99 -6.90 -2.67 2.93
C HIS A 99 -6.22 -2.81 1.56
N ILE A 100 -6.65 -2.01 0.58
CA ILE A 100 -6.07 -2.00 -0.77
C ILE A 100 -4.59 -1.61 -0.70
N LEU A 101 -4.27 -0.52 0.00
CA LEU A 101 -2.90 -0.03 0.21
C LEU A 101 -2.02 -1.09 0.88
N SER A 102 -2.53 -1.69 1.95
CA SER A 102 -1.80 -2.69 2.72
C SER A 102 -1.53 -3.94 1.90
N LEU A 103 -2.54 -4.46 1.19
CA LEU A 103 -2.38 -5.62 0.32
C LEU A 103 -1.44 -5.31 -0.85
N MET A 104 -1.55 -4.13 -1.46
CA MET A 104 -0.64 -3.70 -2.53
C MET A 104 0.83 -3.73 -2.07
N ARG A 105 1.12 -3.25 -0.86
CA ARG A 105 2.48 -3.25 -0.31
C ARG A 105 3.01 -4.68 -0.16
N VAL A 106 2.21 -5.58 0.40
CA VAL A 106 2.57 -7.00 0.54
C VAL A 106 2.78 -7.66 -0.83
N ALA A 107 1.91 -7.35 -1.80
CA ALA A 107 2.00 -7.85 -3.16
C ALA A 107 3.29 -7.41 -3.87
N GLN A 108 3.66 -6.13 -3.73
CA GLN A 108 4.91 -5.60 -4.27
C GLN A 108 6.13 -6.25 -3.63
N GLU A 109 6.10 -6.44 -2.32
CA GLU A 109 7.23 -7.03 -1.58
C GLU A 109 7.45 -8.50 -1.96
N LEU A 110 6.38 -9.28 -2.11
CA LEU A 110 6.47 -10.72 -2.35
C LEU A 110 6.39 -11.12 -3.83
N GLY A 111 5.99 -10.20 -4.71
CA GLY A 111 5.96 -10.36 -6.16
C GLY A 111 4.74 -11.10 -6.71
N PHE A 112 3.56 -10.94 -6.10
CA PHE A 112 2.30 -11.52 -6.58
C PHE A 112 1.33 -10.45 -7.10
N ARG A 113 0.34 -10.86 -7.89
CA ARG A 113 -0.73 -9.97 -8.36
C ARG A 113 -1.85 -9.89 -7.32
N ALA A 114 -2.18 -8.69 -6.88
CA ALA A 114 -3.27 -8.44 -5.95
C ALA A 114 -4.51 -7.94 -6.71
N TRP A 115 -5.66 -8.47 -6.31
CA TRP A 115 -6.95 -8.21 -6.92
C TRP A 115 -7.96 -7.85 -5.85
N VAL A 116 -8.96 -7.07 -6.21
CA VAL A 116 -10.07 -6.73 -5.32
C VAL A 116 -11.39 -6.95 -6.01
N GLN A 117 -12.36 -7.52 -5.28
CA GLN A 117 -13.74 -7.62 -5.73
C GLN A 117 -14.60 -6.57 -5.03
N GLN A 118 -15.19 -5.66 -5.81
CA GLN A 118 -16.15 -4.66 -5.32
C GLN A 118 -17.41 -4.68 -6.17
N LYS A 119 -18.57 -4.72 -5.53
CA LYS A 119 -19.89 -4.65 -6.20
C LYS A 119 -20.06 -5.66 -7.36
N GLY A 120 -19.44 -6.84 -7.25
CA GLY A 120 -19.50 -7.89 -8.27
C GLY A 120 -18.43 -7.78 -9.37
N GLU A 121 -17.67 -6.70 -9.41
CA GLU A 121 -16.57 -6.52 -10.37
C GLU A 121 -15.21 -6.81 -9.72
N ILE A 122 -14.31 -7.42 -10.48
CA ILE A 122 -12.95 -7.71 -10.05
C ILE A 122 -11.99 -6.75 -10.78
N GLY A 123 -11.18 -6.04 -10.02
CA GLY A 123 -10.13 -5.15 -10.52
C GLY A 123 -8.76 -5.56 -10.00
N GLU A 124 -7.73 -5.33 -10.79
CA GLU A 124 -6.35 -5.53 -10.34
C GLU A 124 -5.89 -4.29 -9.57
N ILE A 125 -5.21 -4.51 -8.44
CA ILE A 125 -4.60 -3.45 -7.67
C ILE A 125 -3.23 -3.16 -8.28
N ARG A 126 -3.10 -2.03 -8.98
CA ARG A 126 -1.84 -1.59 -9.58
C ARG A 126 -1.36 -0.29 -8.95
N ALA A 127 -0.07 -0.22 -8.68
CA ALA A 127 0.56 1.05 -8.36
C ALA A 127 0.74 1.86 -9.64
N GLN A 128 0.20 3.08 -9.69
CA GLN A 128 0.60 4.01 -10.74
C GLN A 128 2.06 4.45 -10.51
N ALA A 129 2.93 4.16 -11.47
CA ALA A 129 4.11 4.99 -11.68
C ALA A 129 3.62 6.22 -12.45
N ARG A 130 3.44 7.36 -11.77
CA ARG A 130 3.17 8.62 -12.47
C ARG A 130 4.35 8.85 -13.45
N PRO A 131 4.13 9.07 -14.76
CA PRO A 131 5.18 9.57 -15.63
C PRO A 131 5.55 10.97 -15.11
N GLN A 132 6.83 11.18 -14.79
CA GLN A 132 7.34 12.51 -14.47
C GLN A 132 7.38 13.39 -15.72
#